data_AF-X6P2L1-F1
#
_entry.id   AF-X6P2L1-F1
#
_cell.length_a   1.000
_cell.length_b   1.000
_cell.length_c   1.000
_cell.angle_alpha   90.00
_cell.angle_beta   90.00
_cell.angle_gamma   90.00
#
_symmetry.space_group_name_H-M   'P 1'
#
loop_
_entity.id
_entity.type
_entity.pdbx_description
1 polymer ?
#
loop_
_entity_poly.entity_id
_entity_poly.type
_entity_poly.pdbx_seq_one_letter_code
_entity_poly.pdbx_strand_id
1 'polypeptide(L)'
;MNVYMCVLTYVDLALNVDGYTGYKGEEAGRVWRAIYHAKNGFNNNNITNAQALRKREMEERVLFRLISGFHTLTSAMVFANYPQSSSSNNGIDPSGHNVVYGYNLEMYERFLHPNPSWIQNLYFDFVFLLRAVNKASPVLDQYYYDTGNATDDAFTKGLIHQLVSSNFIQQQCSVDGSFDESQMFRDDPVDLLSFFFFFYKYVHIFMYMYIYHQKGAMDGFRRVFRNISEILDCVGCEKCKLHAKVMLHKHTERGFFFFCLLYLLCKKNKQTNYNPLFKSPTHT
;
A
#
# COMPACT_ATOMS: atom_id res chain seq x y z
N MET A 1 -36.28 5.56 6.54
CA MET A 1 -35.06 4.95 5.99
C MET A 1 -34.13 6.09 5.60
N ASN A 2 -33.21 6.50 6.48
CA ASN A 2 -32.19 7.49 6.13
C ASN A 2 -31.13 6.78 5.29
N VAL A 3 -31.24 6.90 3.97
CA VAL A 3 -30.14 6.59 3.07
C VAL A 3 -29.11 7.68 3.31
N TYR A 4 -28.05 7.36 4.05
CA TYR A 4 -26.88 8.23 4.12
C TYR A 4 -26.34 8.35 2.70
N MET A 5 -26.61 9.48 2.06
CA MET A 5 -25.98 9.84 0.80
C MET A 5 -24.48 9.97 1.10
N CYS A 6 -23.68 9.06 0.53
CA CYS A 6 -22.23 9.15 0.63
C CYS A 6 -21.80 10.36 -0.21
N VAL A 7 -21.68 11.52 0.43
CA VAL A 7 -21.24 12.74 -0.24
C VAL A 7 -19.75 12.60 -0.53
N LEU A 8 -19.42 12.34 -1.80
CA LEU A 8 -18.04 12.35 -2.26
C LEU A 8 -17.58 13.81 -2.40
N THR A 9 -16.62 14.21 -1.58
CA THR A 9 -16.02 15.55 -1.63
C THR A 9 -14.55 15.47 -2.00
N TYR A 10 -14.12 16.32 -2.92
CA TYR A 10 -12.69 16.52 -3.20
C TYR A 10 -12.06 17.37 -2.11
N VAL A 11 -10.89 16.95 -1.62
CA VAL A 11 -10.13 17.65 -0.59
C VAL A 11 -8.75 17.97 -1.13
N ASP A 12 -8.34 19.23 -1.04
CA ASP A 12 -6.99 19.66 -1.40
C ASP A 12 -6.02 19.28 -0.29
N LEU A 13 -5.10 18.35 -0.60
CA LEU A 13 -4.09 17.87 0.35
C LEU A 13 -3.01 18.91 0.64
N ALA A 14 -2.74 19.86 -0.28
CA ALA A 14 -1.77 20.91 -0.07
C ALA A 14 -2.22 21.90 1.02
N LEU A 15 -3.53 22.12 1.14
CA LEU A 15 -4.12 22.93 2.21
C LEU A 15 -4.34 22.15 3.51
N ASN A 16 -4.22 20.81 3.48
CA ASN A 16 -4.50 19.92 4.59
C ASN A 16 -3.28 19.07 4.98
N VAL A 17 -2.07 19.62 4.97
CA VAL A 17 -0.79 18.91 5.21
C VAL A 17 -0.78 18.09 6.51
N ASP A 18 -0.39 16.82 6.47
CA ASP A 18 -0.36 15.94 7.66
C ASP A 18 0.52 16.49 8.80
N GLY A 19 0.19 16.20 10.06
CA GLY A 19 0.92 16.73 11.20
C GLY A 19 0.15 16.73 12.51
N TYR A 20 0.65 17.49 13.49
CA TYR A 20 0.03 17.58 14.81
C TYR A 20 -1.37 18.21 14.76
N THR A 21 -2.35 17.50 15.35
CA THR A 21 -3.75 17.94 15.48
C THR A 21 -4.23 18.01 16.92
N GLY A 22 -3.40 17.58 17.89
CA GLY A 22 -3.80 17.41 19.29
C GLY A 22 -4.62 16.14 19.57
N TYR A 23 -4.95 15.32 18.58
CA TYR A 23 -5.65 14.05 18.76
C TYR A 23 -4.77 13.04 19.53
N LYS A 24 -5.19 12.67 20.75
CA LYS A 24 -4.39 11.86 21.69
C LYS A 24 -5.27 11.16 22.75
N GLY A 25 -4.64 10.46 23.67
CA GLY A 25 -5.30 9.86 24.83
C GLY A 25 -6.09 8.60 24.47
N GLU A 26 -7.09 8.28 25.30
CA GLU A 26 -7.85 7.02 25.18
C GLU A 26 -8.63 6.93 23.86
N GLU A 27 -9.10 8.05 23.31
CA GLU A 27 -9.78 8.08 22.01
C GLU A 27 -8.86 7.67 20.85
N ALA A 28 -7.59 8.09 20.86
CA ALA A 28 -6.61 7.63 19.87
C ALA A 28 -6.15 6.19 20.16
N GLY A 29 -5.97 5.86 21.45
CA GLY A 29 -5.52 4.54 21.89
C GLY A 29 -6.48 3.41 21.51
N ARG A 30 -7.80 3.62 21.67
CA ARG A 30 -8.82 2.63 21.29
C ARG A 30 -8.85 2.37 19.78
N VAL A 31 -8.62 3.40 18.95
CA VAL A 31 -8.55 3.26 17.49
C VAL A 31 -7.35 2.38 17.13
N TRP A 32 -6.15 2.70 17.63
CA TRP A 32 -4.97 1.89 17.34
C TRP A 32 -5.11 0.45 17.84
N ARG A 33 -5.64 0.23 19.04
CA ARG A 33 -5.95 -1.12 19.53
C ARG A 33 -6.87 -1.86 18.57
N ALA A 34 -7.96 -1.23 18.12
CA ALA A 34 -8.87 -1.84 17.14
C ALA A 34 -8.16 -2.17 15.81
N ILE A 35 -7.31 -1.27 15.29
CA ILE A 35 -6.52 -1.49 14.06
C ILE A 35 -5.59 -2.71 14.23
N TYR A 36 -4.83 -2.79 15.33
CA TYR A 36 -3.96 -3.94 15.59
C TYR A 36 -4.74 -5.23 15.83
N HIS A 37 -5.97 -5.16 16.38
CA HIS A 37 -6.86 -6.31 16.53
C HIS A 37 -7.55 -6.73 15.22
N ALA A 38 -7.67 -5.84 14.23
CA ALA A 38 -8.28 -6.16 12.94
C ALA A 38 -7.54 -7.30 12.21
N LYS A 39 -6.23 -7.45 12.45
CA LYS A 39 -5.42 -8.58 11.94
C LYS A 39 -5.87 -9.93 12.49
N ASN A 40 -6.62 -10.00 13.59
CA ASN A 40 -7.07 -11.27 14.16
C ASN A 40 -8.30 -11.86 13.41
N GLY A 41 -8.82 -11.16 12.39
CA GLY A 41 -9.92 -11.61 11.53
C GLY A 41 -9.63 -12.87 10.71
N PHE A 42 -8.42 -13.44 10.79
CA PHE A 42 -8.07 -14.73 10.21
C PHE A 42 -8.43 -15.94 11.08
N ASN A 43 -8.98 -15.74 12.29
CA ASN A 43 -9.28 -16.80 13.26
C ASN A 43 -10.39 -17.75 12.80
N ASN A 44 -10.06 -18.69 11.92
CA ASN A 44 -10.72 -19.98 11.83
C ASN A 44 -9.90 -20.97 12.66
N ASN A 45 -10.46 -21.47 13.76
CA ASN A 45 -9.79 -22.36 14.71
C ASN A 45 -9.62 -23.81 14.18
N ASN A 46 -10.11 -24.10 12.97
CA ASN A 46 -10.14 -25.44 12.38
C ASN A 46 -9.02 -25.67 11.35
N ILE A 47 -7.88 -24.98 11.46
CA ILE A 47 -6.73 -25.24 10.58
C ILE A 47 -5.83 -26.30 11.23
N THR A 48 -5.92 -27.53 10.74
CA THR A 48 -5.05 -28.65 11.14
C THR A 48 -3.85 -28.83 10.20
N ASN A 49 -3.83 -28.15 9.04
CA ASN A 49 -2.76 -28.25 8.05
C ASN A 49 -1.57 -27.33 8.42
N ALA A 50 -0.40 -27.92 8.65
CA ALA A 50 0.84 -27.20 8.98
C ALA A 50 1.29 -26.18 7.90
N GLN A 51 1.00 -26.43 6.61
CA GLN A 51 1.31 -25.47 5.54
C GLN A 51 0.39 -24.24 5.59
N ALA A 52 -0.90 -24.44 5.90
CA ALA A 52 -1.85 -23.35 6.07
C ALA A 52 -1.55 -22.51 7.32
N LEU A 53 -1.07 -23.15 8.40
CA LEU A 53 -0.60 -22.45 9.60
C LEU A 53 0.62 -21.57 9.30
N ARG A 54 1.66 -22.10 8.65
CA ARG A 54 2.85 -21.31 8.26
C ARG A 54 2.48 -20.13 7.34
N LYS A 55 1.55 -20.33 6.40
CA LYS A 55 1.05 -19.26 5.54
C LYS A 55 0.41 -18.15 6.38
N ARG A 56 -0.49 -18.50 7.31
CA ARG A 56 -1.13 -17.54 8.23
C ARG A 56 -0.10 -16.76 9.06
N GLU A 57 0.90 -17.43 9.63
CA GLU A 57 1.94 -16.78 10.45
C GLU A 57 2.76 -15.76 9.64
N MET A 58 3.05 -16.06 8.38
CA MET A 58 3.72 -15.12 7.47
C MET A 58 2.83 -13.93 7.13
N GLU A 59 1.56 -14.18 6.81
CA GLU A 59 0.56 -13.15 6.51
C GLU A 59 0.37 -12.19 7.70
N GLU A 60 0.21 -12.73 8.90
CA GLU A 60 0.09 -11.97 10.13
C GLU A 60 1.35 -11.12 10.40
N ARG A 61 2.53 -11.68 10.16
CA ARG A 61 3.80 -10.96 10.31
C ARG A 61 3.90 -9.79 9.33
N VAL A 62 3.55 -10.00 8.06
CA VAL A 62 3.56 -8.92 7.06
C VAL A 62 2.56 -7.83 7.42
N LEU A 63 1.32 -8.19 7.80
CA LEU A 63 0.31 -7.23 8.24
C LEU A 63 0.75 -6.44 9.47
N PHE A 64 1.35 -7.10 10.45
CA PHE A 64 1.87 -6.43 11.63
C PHE A 64 2.93 -5.39 11.25
N ARG A 65 3.87 -5.74 10.35
CA ARG A 65 4.91 -4.80 9.90
C ARG A 65 4.34 -3.62 9.12
N LEU A 66 3.33 -3.84 8.26
CA LEU A 66 2.65 -2.76 7.52
C LEU A 66 1.90 -1.83 8.47
N ILE A 67 1.10 -2.37 9.39
CA ILE A 67 0.36 -1.58 10.38
C ILE A 67 1.32 -0.82 11.30
N SER A 68 2.40 -1.47 11.75
CA SER A 68 3.44 -0.83 12.56
C SER A 68 4.15 0.26 11.78
N GLY A 69 4.51 0.05 10.52
CA GLY A 69 5.13 1.07 9.68
C GLY A 69 4.23 2.28 9.45
N PHE A 70 2.93 2.05 9.21
CA PHE A 70 1.91 3.09 9.12
C PHE A 70 1.79 3.90 10.43
N HIS A 71 1.77 3.23 11.58
CA HIS A 71 1.73 3.90 12.88
C HIS A 71 3.01 4.71 13.15
N THR A 72 4.18 4.17 12.78
CA THR A 72 5.46 4.89 12.86
C THR A 72 5.45 6.14 11.97
N LEU A 73 4.98 6.01 10.71
CA LEU A 73 4.86 7.14 9.78
C LEU A 73 3.95 8.23 10.32
N THR A 74 2.79 7.86 10.86
CA THR A 74 1.84 8.80 11.47
C THR A 74 2.50 9.57 12.61
N SER A 75 3.21 8.86 13.50
CA SER A 75 3.94 9.50 14.60
C SER A 75 5.04 10.43 14.07
N ALA A 76 5.83 9.98 13.09
CA ALA A 76 6.91 10.78 12.51
C ALA A 76 6.39 12.07 11.85
N MET A 77 5.25 12.03 11.14
CA MET A 77 4.63 13.22 10.55
C MET A 77 4.14 14.20 11.62
N VAL A 78 3.53 13.70 12.70
CA VAL A 78 3.17 14.53 13.86
C VAL A 78 4.39 15.22 14.46
N PHE A 79 5.53 14.54 14.51
CA PHE A 79 6.76 15.07 15.09
C PHE A 79 7.46 16.06 14.15
N ALA A 80 7.37 15.85 12.84
CA ALA A 80 7.94 16.74 11.83
C ALA A 80 7.14 18.05 11.68
N ASN A 81 5.82 17.98 11.87
CA ASN A 81 4.90 19.10 11.74
C ASN A 81 4.22 19.36 13.09
N TYR A 82 5.00 19.79 14.07
CA TYR A 82 4.55 20.06 15.42
C TYR A 82 4.50 21.57 15.70
N PRO A 83 3.49 22.08 16.45
CA PRO A 83 3.45 23.49 16.83
C PRO A 83 4.65 23.82 17.73
N GLN A 84 5.49 24.73 17.27
CA GLN A 84 6.61 25.23 18.04
C GLN A 84 6.09 26.30 18.99
N SER A 85 6.48 26.22 20.26
CA SER A 85 6.34 27.39 21.12
C SER A 85 7.25 28.45 20.53
N SER A 86 6.70 29.55 20.04
CA SER A 86 7.47 30.78 20.00
C SER A 86 8.03 30.98 21.42
N SER A 87 9.24 31.48 21.57
CA SER A 87 9.71 32.05 22.86
C SER A 87 8.93 33.32 23.25
N SER A 88 7.71 33.46 22.76
CA SER A 88 6.68 34.39 23.12
C SER A 88 5.50 33.52 23.50
N ASN A 89 5.10 33.58 24.77
CA ASN A 89 3.95 32.86 25.29
C ASN A 89 2.81 32.93 24.30
N ASN A 90 2.25 31.74 24.04
CA ASN A 90 1.07 31.44 23.26
C ASN A 90 1.25 31.34 21.73
N GLY A 91 0.73 30.25 21.17
CA GLY A 91 0.66 30.00 19.73
C GLY A 91 -0.35 30.92 19.05
N ILE A 92 -0.01 32.19 18.87
CA ILE A 92 -0.87 33.34 19.12
C ILE A 92 -1.21 33.46 20.60
N ASP A 93 -0.56 34.43 21.24
CA ASP A 93 -0.97 35.07 22.48
C ASP A 93 -2.39 35.56 22.39
N PRO A 94 -3.17 35.63 23.49
CA PRO A 94 -4.37 36.46 23.52
C PRO A 94 -4.27 37.82 22.75
N SER A 95 -3.08 38.26 22.32
CA SER A 95 -2.74 39.38 21.42
C SER A 95 -2.46 39.14 19.88
N GLY A 96 -2.52 37.94 19.26
CA GLY A 96 -2.66 37.81 17.77
C GLY A 96 -1.51 37.35 16.82
N HIS A 97 -0.46 36.59 17.20
CA HIS A 97 0.69 36.19 16.30
C HIS A 97 0.85 34.69 15.83
N ASN A 98 0.95 34.42 14.51
CA ASN A 98 1.01 33.09 13.85
C ASN A 98 1.77 31.94 14.56
N VAL A 99 1.16 30.74 14.60
CA VAL A 99 1.79 29.47 15.04
C VAL A 99 2.79 28.98 13.99
N VAL A 100 4.06 28.83 14.38
CA VAL A 100 5.09 28.24 13.54
C VAL A 100 5.11 26.72 13.75
N TYR A 101 5.08 25.96 12.65
CA TYR A 101 5.21 24.50 12.67
C TYR A 101 6.65 24.08 12.36
N GLY A 102 7.12 23.01 12.99
CA GLY A 102 8.45 22.46 12.72
C GLY A 102 8.72 21.17 13.50
N TYR A 103 9.96 20.69 13.40
CA TYR A 103 10.40 19.44 14.01
C TYR A 103 10.40 19.52 15.53
N ASN A 104 9.87 18.50 16.19
CA ASN A 104 9.95 18.29 17.62
C ASN A 104 10.89 17.11 17.91
N LEU A 105 12.15 17.43 18.19
CA LEU A 105 13.19 16.43 18.47
C LEU A 105 12.93 15.66 19.77
N GLU A 106 12.39 16.32 20.79
CA GLU A 106 12.09 15.69 22.08
C GLU A 106 11.13 14.51 21.93
N MET A 107 10.07 14.67 21.12
CA MET A 107 9.15 13.57 20.84
C MET A 107 9.80 12.44 20.04
N TYR A 108 10.66 12.75 19.07
CA TYR A 108 11.41 11.72 18.36
C TYR A 108 12.29 10.92 19.32
N GLU A 109 13.07 11.60 20.17
CA GLU A 109 13.96 10.99 21.14
C GLU A 109 13.22 10.17 22.20
N ARG A 110 12.03 10.62 22.58
CA ARG A 110 11.19 9.92 23.57
C ARG A 110 10.50 8.69 23.01
N PHE A 111 9.99 8.75 21.79
CA PHE A 111 9.10 7.71 21.24
C PHE A 111 9.73 6.85 20.16
N LEU A 112 10.40 7.43 19.16
CA LEU A 112 10.90 6.67 18.00
C LEU A 112 12.35 6.19 18.18
N HIS A 113 13.23 7.04 18.71
CA HIS A 113 14.65 6.72 18.93
C HIS A 113 14.88 5.42 19.74
N PRO A 114 14.20 5.18 20.89
CA PRO A 114 14.40 3.96 21.66
C PRO A 114 13.77 2.71 21.01
N ASN A 115 13.01 2.86 19.92
CA ASN A 115 12.27 1.78 19.28
C ASN A 115 12.73 1.55 17.81
N PRO A 116 13.96 1.06 17.59
CA PRO A 116 14.51 0.87 16.25
C PRO A 116 13.70 -0.10 15.38
N SER A 117 12.99 -1.05 15.99
CA SER A 117 12.10 -1.97 15.28
C SER A 117 10.93 -1.26 14.59
N TRP A 118 10.44 -0.14 15.15
CA TRP A 118 9.37 0.67 14.54
C TRP A 118 9.88 1.39 13.30
N ILE A 119 11.12 1.87 13.32
CA ILE A 119 11.79 2.46 12.17
C ILE A 119 12.04 1.39 11.09
N GLN A 120 12.48 0.19 11.46
CA GLN A 120 12.62 -0.92 10.52
C GLN A 120 11.29 -1.30 9.86
N ASN A 121 10.17 -1.23 10.58
CA ASN A 121 8.84 -1.45 10.02
C ASN A 121 8.39 -0.32 9.09
N LEU A 122 8.79 0.93 9.36
CA LEU A 122 8.61 2.04 8.43
C LEU A 122 9.39 1.83 7.12
N TYR A 123 10.65 1.41 7.19
CA TYR A 123 11.42 1.06 5.99
C TYR A 123 10.83 -0.13 5.24
N PHE A 124 10.30 -1.12 5.96
CA PHE A 124 9.57 -2.23 5.33
C PHE A 124 8.37 -1.72 4.55
N ASP A 125 7.56 -0.85 5.15
CA ASP A 125 6.40 -0.23 4.51
C ASP A 125 6.80 0.60 3.27
N PHE A 126 7.91 1.33 3.37
CA PHE A 126 8.45 2.10 2.25
C PHE A 126 8.90 1.20 1.08
N VAL A 127 9.69 0.16 1.34
CA VAL A 127 10.12 -0.79 0.30
C VAL A 127 8.92 -1.54 -0.29
N PHE A 128 7.92 -1.85 0.55
CA PHE A 128 6.65 -2.43 0.11
C PHE A 128 5.96 -1.53 -0.92
N LEU A 129 5.87 -0.22 -0.64
CA LEU A 129 5.33 0.76 -1.57
C LEU A 129 6.20 0.95 -2.82
N LEU A 130 7.52 0.97 -2.70
CA LEU A 130 8.40 1.10 -3.87
C LEU A 130 8.23 -0.07 -4.85
N ARG A 131 8.10 -1.29 -4.33
CA ARG A 131 7.78 -2.47 -5.13
C ARG A 131 6.41 -2.38 -5.80
N ALA A 132 5.45 -1.71 -5.15
CA ALA A 132 4.16 -1.36 -5.76
C ALA A 132 4.31 -0.49 -6.99
N VAL A 133 5.03 0.61 -6.83
CA VAL A 133 5.23 1.60 -7.88
C VAL A 133 5.99 0.98 -9.05
N ASN A 134 7.05 0.23 -8.77
CA ASN A 134 7.80 -0.49 -9.81
C ASN A 134 6.91 -1.46 -10.61
N LYS A 135 6.08 -2.26 -9.94
CA LYS A 135 5.15 -3.16 -10.64
C LYS A 135 4.12 -2.35 -11.42
N ALA A 136 3.63 -1.24 -10.88
CA ALA A 136 2.64 -0.37 -11.51
C ALA A 136 3.17 0.48 -12.68
N SER A 137 4.50 0.59 -12.82
CA SER A 137 5.16 1.42 -13.82
C SER A 137 4.55 1.37 -15.22
N PRO A 138 4.30 0.19 -15.85
CA PRO A 138 3.79 0.14 -17.23
C PRO A 138 2.42 0.81 -17.40
N VAL A 139 1.57 0.74 -16.38
CA VAL A 139 0.23 1.31 -16.47
C VAL A 139 0.24 2.78 -16.04
N LEU A 140 1.04 3.15 -15.03
CA LEU A 140 1.20 4.55 -14.63
C LEU A 140 1.75 5.40 -15.79
N ASP A 141 2.64 4.82 -16.60
CA ASP A 141 3.22 5.47 -17.78
C ASP A 141 2.21 5.67 -18.93
N GLN A 142 1.30 4.70 -19.09
CA GLN A 142 0.27 4.72 -20.13
C GLN A 142 -1.03 5.40 -19.69
N TYR A 143 -1.15 5.74 -18.40
CA TYR A 143 -2.37 6.30 -17.83
C TYR A 143 -2.71 7.65 -18.48
N TYR A 144 -4.00 7.87 -18.70
CA TYR A 144 -4.52 9.13 -19.21
C TYR A 144 -4.83 10.08 -18.05
N TYR A 145 -4.00 11.12 -17.90
CA TYR A 145 -4.18 12.19 -16.92
C TYR A 145 -5.01 13.30 -17.55
N ASP A 146 -6.12 13.65 -16.92
CA ASP A 146 -7.04 14.71 -17.37
C ASP A 146 -7.53 15.51 -16.17
N THR A 147 -7.03 16.74 -16.06
CA THR A 147 -7.43 17.72 -15.05
C THR A 147 -8.27 18.84 -15.66
N GLY A 148 -8.53 18.80 -16.97
CA GLY A 148 -9.06 19.91 -17.76
C GLY A 148 -8.01 20.94 -18.19
N ASN A 149 -6.74 20.78 -17.81
CA ASN A 149 -5.62 21.62 -18.24
C ASN A 149 -4.54 20.79 -18.95
N ALA A 150 -4.49 20.89 -20.28
CA ALA A 150 -3.56 20.14 -21.11
C ALA A 150 -2.07 20.35 -20.78
N THR A 151 -1.69 21.53 -20.28
CA THR A 151 -0.30 21.80 -19.88
C THR A 151 0.07 21.04 -18.61
N ASP A 152 -0.82 21.04 -17.62
CA ASP A 152 -0.61 20.32 -16.35
C ASP A 152 -0.65 18.80 -16.56
N ASP A 153 -1.52 18.33 -17.47
CA ASP A 153 -1.63 16.92 -17.81
C ASP A 153 -0.37 16.40 -18.53
N ALA A 154 0.16 17.18 -19.48
CA ALA A 154 1.42 16.84 -20.16
C ALA A 154 2.61 16.86 -19.19
N PHE A 155 2.66 17.85 -18.29
CA PHE A 155 3.69 17.95 -17.26
C PHE A 155 3.62 16.77 -16.28
N THR A 156 2.42 16.43 -15.80
CA THR A 156 2.17 15.29 -14.91
C THR A 156 2.61 13.98 -15.58
N LYS A 157 2.23 13.76 -16.84
CA LYS A 157 2.67 12.56 -17.58
C LYS A 157 4.18 12.48 -17.71
N GLY A 158 4.86 13.61 -17.99
CA GLY A 158 6.32 13.68 -18.05
C GLY A 158 6.99 13.32 -16.71
N LEU A 159 6.48 13.85 -15.59
CA LEU A 159 6.99 13.54 -14.25
C LEU A 159 6.78 12.08 -13.86
N ILE A 160 5.60 11.52 -14.16
CA ILE A 160 5.34 10.10 -13.90
C ILE A 160 6.27 9.23 -14.74
N HIS A 161 6.44 9.52 -16.03
CA HIS A 161 7.37 8.82 -16.91
C HIS A 161 8.80 8.84 -16.34
N GLN A 162 9.27 10.01 -15.87
CA GLN A 162 10.59 10.15 -15.25
C GLN A 162 10.72 9.32 -13.97
N LEU A 163 9.70 9.33 -13.10
CA LEU A 163 9.69 8.55 -11.86
C LEU A 163 9.78 7.05 -12.15
N VAL A 164 8.88 6.54 -12.99
CA VAL A 164 8.77 5.09 -13.26
C VAL A 164 9.95 4.56 -14.08
N SER A 165 10.57 5.39 -14.92
CA SER A 165 11.77 5.05 -15.69
C SER A 165 13.07 5.21 -14.90
N SER A 166 13.02 5.77 -13.68
CA SER A 166 14.22 5.98 -12.87
C SER A 166 14.87 4.66 -12.45
N ASN A 167 16.21 4.64 -12.42
CA ASN A 167 16.97 3.48 -11.92
C ASN A 167 16.56 3.08 -10.50
N PHE A 168 16.20 4.05 -9.66
CA PHE A 168 15.76 3.82 -8.29
C PHE A 168 14.51 2.93 -8.22
N ILE A 169 13.52 3.18 -9.08
CA ILE A 169 12.31 2.36 -9.18
C ILE A 169 12.61 1.04 -9.90
N GLN A 170 13.32 1.07 -11.03
CA GLN A 170 13.58 -0.12 -11.86
C GLN A 170 14.39 -1.21 -11.13
N GLN A 171 15.33 -0.82 -10.25
CA GLN A 171 16.19 -1.75 -9.51
C GLN A 171 15.49 -2.48 -8.35
N GLN A 172 14.26 -2.11 -7.98
CA GLN A 172 13.52 -2.78 -6.89
C GLN A 172 13.07 -4.21 -7.24
N CYS A 173 13.24 -4.63 -8.50
CA CYS A 173 13.04 -5.99 -9.00
C CYS A 173 14.25 -6.92 -8.85
N SER A 174 15.40 -6.43 -8.36
CA SER A 174 16.57 -7.28 -8.11
C SER A 174 16.28 -8.24 -6.96
N VAL A 175 16.41 -9.53 -7.25
CA VAL A 175 15.93 -10.67 -6.44
C VAL A 175 16.75 -10.84 -5.15
N ASP A 176 17.94 -10.27 -5.09
CA ASP A 176 18.94 -10.68 -4.11
C ASP A 176 18.90 -9.94 -2.76
N GLY A 177 17.90 -9.09 -2.50
CA GLY A 177 17.88 -8.27 -1.28
C GLY A 177 16.54 -8.01 -0.60
N SER A 178 15.40 -8.29 -1.23
CA SER A 178 14.10 -7.97 -0.62
C SER A 178 13.01 -9.01 -0.91
N PHE A 179 12.13 -9.18 0.08
CA PHE A 179 11.00 -10.11 0.20
C PHE A 179 10.64 -10.90 -1.07
N ASP A 180 10.82 -12.23 -1.01
CA ASP A 180 10.42 -13.16 -2.08
C ASP A 180 8.91 -13.41 -2.02
N GLU A 181 8.16 -12.70 -2.86
CA GLU A 181 6.71 -12.82 -2.97
C GLU A 181 6.24 -14.25 -3.27
N SER A 182 7.07 -15.09 -3.91
CA SER A 182 6.70 -16.47 -4.24
C SER A 182 6.51 -17.34 -2.99
N GLN A 183 7.07 -16.94 -1.84
CA GLN A 183 6.89 -17.65 -0.57
C GLN A 183 5.53 -17.37 0.07
N MET A 184 4.92 -16.22 -0.25
CA MET A 184 3.63 -15.74 0.28
C MET A 184 2.47 -15.95 -0.69
N PHE A 185 2.70 -15.68 -1.98
CA PHE A 185 1.73 -15.83 -3.07
C PHE A 185 2.12 -17.06 -3.92
N ARG A 186 2.07 -18.25 -3.31
CA ARG A 186 2.20 -19.50 -4.09
C ARG A 186 0.94 -19.71 -4.92
N ASP A 187 1.13 -19.91 -6.22
CA ASP A 187 0.15 -20.61 -7.04
C ASP A 187 0.11 -22.05 -6.50
N ASP A 188 -1.02 -22.53 -5.98
CA ASP A 188 -1.17 -23.96 -5.77
C ASP A 188 -1.03 -24.66 -7.14
N PRO A 189 -0.29 -25.77 -7.24
CA PRO A 189 -0.05 -26.42 -8.51
C PRO A 189 -1.39 -26.84 -9.11
N VAL A 190 -1.74 -26.21 -10.24
CA VAL A 190 -2.87 -26.62 -11.06
C VAL A 190 -2.56 -28.02 -11.56
N ASP A 191 -3.44 -28.98 -11.26
CA ASP A 191 -3.33 -30.35 -11.74
C ASP A 191 -3.36 -30.37 -13.27
N LEU A 192 -2.18 -30.53 -13.87
CA LEU A 192 -1.93 -30.41 -15.31
C LEU A 192 -2.68 -31.47 -16.15
N LEU A 193 -3.23 -32.53 -15.52
CA LEU A 193 -4.06 -33.50 -16.22
C LEU A 193 -5.48 -32.98 -16.48
N SER A 194 -6.01 -32.14 -15.57
CA SER A 194 -7.26 -31.41 -15.82
C SER A 194 -7.09 -30.26 -16.84
N PHE A 195 -5.84 -29.78 -17.00
CA PHE A 195 -5.43 -28.75 -17.95
C PHE A 195 -5.53 -29.21 -19.41
N PHE A 196 -5.14 -30.46 -19.70
CA PHE A 196 -5.12 -30.97 -21.09
C PHE A 196 -6.50 -31.26 -21.67
N PHE A 197 -7.46 -31.74 -20.86
CA PHE A 197 -8.81 -32.06 -21.36
C PHE A 197 -9.70 -30.82 -21.58
N PHE A 198 -9.41 -29.69 -20.93
CA PHE A 198 -10.24 -28.48 -21.00
C PHE A 198 -9.86 -27.53 -22.15
N PHE A 199 -8.63 -27.66 -22.67
CA PHE A 199 -8.05 -26.78 -23.69
C PHE A 199 -8.83 -26.75 -25.02
N TYR A 200 -9.61 -27.80 -25.32
CA TYR A 200 -10.32 -27.92 -26.59
C TYR A 200 -11.71 -27.26 -26.65
N LYS A 201 -12.24 -26.70 -25.55
CA LYS A 201 -13.65 -26.24 -25.56
C LYS A 201 -13.94 -24.82 -25.04
N TYR A 202 -13.15 -24.23 -24.15
CA TYR A 202 -13.55 -22.96 -23.51
C TYR A 202 -12.39 -22.00 -23.22
N VAL A 203 -11.96 -21.25 -24.24
CA VAL A 203 -10.88 -20.24 -24.14
C VAL A 203 -11.25 -19.04 -23.24
N HIS A 204 -12.53 -18.72 -23.05
CA HIS A 204 -12.96 -17.58 -22.22
C HIS A 204 -13.18 -17.87 -20.73
N ILE A 205 -13.46 -19.12 -20.36
CA ILE A 205 -13.75 -19.49 -18.97
C ILE A 205 -12.43 -19.59 -18.15
N PHE A 206 -11.32 -19.87 -18.82
CA PHE A 206 -10.02 -20.09 -18.20
C PHE A 206 -9.43 -18.82 -17.53
N MET A 207 -9.60 -17.64 -18.14
CA MET A 207 -9.17 -16.37 -17.54
C MET A 207 -9.99 -16.06 -16.28
N TYR A 208 -11.29 -16.36 -16.29
CA TYR A 208 -12.15 -16.19 -15.12
C TYR A 208 -11.77 -17.13 -13.98
N MET A 209 -11.46 -18.40 -14.25
CA MET A 209 -11.15 -19.37 -13.18
C MET A 209 -9.76 -19.17 -12.55
N TYR A 210 -8.75 -18.74 -13.33
CA TYR A 210 -7.42 -18.40 -12.82
C TYR A 210 -7.43 -17.13 -11.95
N ILE A 211 -8.24 -16.13 -12.32
CA ILE A 211 -8.54 -14.94 -11.48
C ILE A 211 -9.25 -15.35 -10.16
N TYR A 212 -10.05 -16.41 -10.18
CA TYR A 212 -10.77 -16.88 -8.99
C TYR A 212 -9.87 -17.60 -7.97
N HIS A 213 -8.79 -18.26 -8.39
CA HIS A 213 -7.93 -19.02 -7.47
C HIS A 213 -6.93 -18.12 -6.70
N GLN A 214 -6.41 -17.06 -7.33
CA GLN A 214 -5.58 -16.06 -6.63
C GLN A 214 -6.35 -15.25 -5.57
N LYS A 215 -7.69 -15.31 -5.53
CA LYS A 215 -8.50 -14.64 -4.49
C LYS A 215 -8.21 -15.15 -3.08
N GLY A 216 -7.96 -16.45 -2.88
CA GLY A 216 -7.95 -17.05 -1.53
C GLY A 216 -6.89 -16.50 -0.56
N ALA A 217 -5.68 -16.15 -1.04
CA ALA A 217 -4.61 -15.58 -0.20
C ALA A 217 -4.79 -14.06 0.02
N MET A 218 -5.28 -13.34 -1.00
CA MET A 218 -5.49 -11.89 -0.92
C MET A 218 -6.76 -11.51 -0.16
N ASP A 219 -7.76 -12.38 -0.08
CA ASP A 219 -9.04 -12.08 0.60
C ASP A 219 -8.87 -11.80 2.09
N GLY A 220 -7.88 -12.42 2.74
CA GLY A 220 -7.54 -12.13 4.12
C GLY A 220 -6.99 -10.71 4.31
N PHE A 221 -5.99 -10.33 3.52
CA PHE A 221 -5.44 -8.96 3.50
C PHE A 221 -6.51 -7.92 3.19
N ARG A 222 -7.33 -8.17 2.17
CA ARG A 222 -8.45 -7.31 1.77
C ARG A 222 -9.43 -7.08 2.90
N ARG A 223 -9.81 -8.16 3.60
CA ARG A 223 -10.74 -8.08 4.73
C ARG A 223 -10.16 -7.25 5.86
N VAL A 224 -8.89 -7.44 6.21
CA VAL A 224 -8.24 -6.66 7.25
C VAL A 224 -8.21 -5.18 6.90
N PHE A 225 -7.78 -4.81 5.69
CA PHE A 225 -7.73 -3.39 5.31
C PHE A 225 -9.11 -2.75 5.14
N ARG A 226 -10.14 -3.50 4.73
CA ARG A 226 -11.52 -3.00 4.74
C ARG A 226 -12.00 -2.74 6.18
N ASN A 227 -11.76 -3.68 7.09
CA ASN A 227 -12.11 -3.51 8.50
C ASN A 227 -11.35 -2.33 9.13
N ILE A 228 -10.07 -2.13 8.79
CA ILE A 228 -9.32 -0.95 9.22
C ILE A 228 -9.95 0.33 8.65
N SER A 229 -10.37 0.33 7.39
CA SER A 229 -11.05 1.48 6.77
C SER A 229 -12.33 1.85 7.51
N GLU A 230 -13.13 0.85 7.92
CA GLU A 230 -14.32 1.04 8.75
C GLU A 230 -13.98 1.56 10.15
N ILE A 231 -12.89 1.10 10.75
CA ILE A 231 -12.40 1.65 12.04
C ILE A 231 -12.00 3.12 11.90
N LEU A 232 -11.35 3.50 10.79
CA LEU A 232 -10.98 4.88 10.52
C LEU A 232 -12.19 5.81 10.37
N ASP A 233 -13.36 5.28 10.03
CA ASP A 233 -14.58 6.08 10.01
C ASP A 233 -15.02 6.59 11.39
N CYS A 234 -14.56 5.93 12.47
CA CYS A 234 -14.80 6.31 13.85
C CYS A 234 -13.79 7.32 14.41
N VAL A 235 -12.79 7.75 13.63
CA VAL A 235 -11.80 8.74 14.08
C VAL A 235 -12.43 10.13 14.08
N GLY A 236 -12.56 10.74 15.28
CA GLY A 236 -13.17 12.07 15.44
C GLY A 236 -12.31 13.25 14.97
N CYS A 237 -11.05 13.01 14.60
CA CYS A 237 -10.17 14.01 14.00
C CYS A 237 -10.24 13.90 12.47
N GLU A 238 -10.89 14.85 11.79
CA GLU A 238 -11.10 14.82 10.33
C GLU A 238 -9.79 14.78 9.54
N LYS A 239 -8.80 15.59 9.93
CA LYS A 239 -7.49 15.60 9.30
C LYS A 239 -6.73 14.27 9.50
N CYS A 240 -6.84 13.69 10.69
CA CYS A 240 -6.26 12.38 10.99
C CYS A 240 -6.95 11.28 10.16
N LYS A 241 -8.27 11.33 10.05
CA LYS A 241 -9.09 10.41 9.25
C LYS A 241 -8.73 10.50 7.77
N LEU A 242 -8.61 11.73 7.22
CA LEU A 242 -8.19 11.98 5.85
C LEU A 242 -6.84 11.30 5.54
N HIS A 243 -5.80 11.62 6.30
CA HIS A 243 -4.46 11.08 6.07
C HIS A 243 -4.38 9.59 6.34
N ALA A 244 -5.04 9.10 7.38
CA ALA A 244 -5.11 7.67 7.64
C ALA A 244 -5.77 6.91 6.48
N LYS A 245 -6.84 7.43 5.88
CA LYS A 245 -7.48 6.80 4.71
C LYS A 245 -6.62 6.89 3.45
N VAL A 246 -5.94 8.02 3.22
CA VAL A 246 -4.97 8.16 2.10
C VAL A 246 -3.83 7.15 2.24
N MET A 247 -3.23 7.05 3.44
CA MET A 247 -2.15 6.10 3.71
C MET A 247 -2.64 4.65 3.67
N LEU A 248 -3.84 4.35 4.17
CA LEU A 248 -4.41 3.00 4.09
C LEU A 248 -4.69 2.58 2.66
N HIS A 249 -5.09 3.52 1.78
CA HIS A 249 -5.41 3.20 0.40
C HIS A 249 -4.23 2.63 -0.37
N LYS A 250 -2.99 3.02 -0.03
CA LYS A 250 -1.76 2.41 -0.58
C LYS A 250 -1.65 0.90 -0.27
N HIS A 251 -2.39 0.42 0.72
CA HIS A 251 -2.46 -0.98 1.14
C HIS A 251 -3.72 -1.75 0.70
N THR A 252 -4.68 -1.10 0.06
CA THR A 252 -5.98 -1.72 -0.33
C THR A 252 -6.01 -2.16 -1.80
N GLU A 253 -7.08 -2.86 -2.22
CA GLU A 253 -7.28 -3.43 -3.58
C GLU A 253 -6.95 -2.48 -4.74
N ARG A 254 -7.20 -1.16 -4.65
CA ARG A 254 -6.83 -0.24 -5.75
C ARG A 254 -5.31 -0.10 -5.92
N GLY A 255 -4.55 -0.27 -4.84
CA GLY A 255 -3.12 -0.52 -4.91
C GLY A 255 -2.86 -1.97 -5.33
N PHE A 256 -3.33 -2.95 -4.56
CA PHE A 256 -2.91 -4.36 -4.61
C PHE A 256 -3.40 -5.22 -5.81
N PHE A 257 -4.56 -4.95 -6.42
CA PHE A 257 -5.05 -5.75 -7.57
C PHE A 257 -4.16 -5.59 -8.80
N PHE A 258 -3.49 -4.44 -8.89
CA PHE A 258 -2.43 -4.18 -9.86
C PHE A 258 -1.25 -5.13 -9.71
N PHE A 259 -0.90 -5.50 -8.48
CA PHE A 259 0.32 -6.26 -8.18
C PHE A 259 0.24 -7.71 -8.63
N CYS A 260 -0.95 -8.35 -8.62
CA CYS A 260 -1.10 -9.73 -9.11
C CYS A 260 -1.15 -9.80 -10.63
N LEU A 261 -1.83 -8.85 -11.29
CA LEU A 261 -1.85 -8.78 -12.76
C LEU A 261 -0.43 -8.49 -13.32
N LEU A 262 0.36 -7.68 -12.61
CA LEU A 262 1.73 -7.31 -13.02
C LEU A 262 2.82 -8.29 -12.56
N TYR A 263 2.60 -9.07 -11.49
CA TYR A 263 3.48 -10.20 -11.14
C TYR A 263 3.56 -11.22 -12.29
N LEU A 264 2.43 -11.51 -12.95
CA LEU A 264 2.38 -12.35 -14.14
C LEU A 264 3.13 -11.72 -15.34
N LEU A 265 3.09 -10.39 -15.48
CA LEU A 265 3.80 -9.66 -16.54
C LEU A 265 5.32 -9.59 -16.29
N CYS A 266 5.75 -9.42 -15.04
CA CYS A 266 7.16 -9.41 -14.66
C CYS A 266 7.81 -10.80 -14.79
N LYS A 267 7.07 -11.89 -14.51
CA LYS A 267 7.52 -13.27 -14.75
C LYS A 267 7.70 -13.56 -16.25
N LYS A 268 6.84 -12.98 -17.10
CA LYS A 268 6.93 -13.09 -18.56
C LYS A 268 8.18 -12.40 -19.12
N ASN A 269 8.57 -11.25 -18.56
CA ASN A 269 9.78 -10.51 -18.97
C ASN A 269 11.11 -11.21 -18.61
N LYS A 270 11.11 -12.15 -17.65
CA LYS A 270 12.27 -13.01 -17.36
C LYS A 270 12.34 -14.27 -18.24
N GLN A 271 11.26 -14.61 -18.95
CA GLN A 271 11.22 -15.76 -19.87
C GLN A 271 11.44 -15.37 -21.34
N THR A 272 11.49 -14.08 -21.68
CA THR A 272 11.90 -13.61 -23.01
C THR A 272 13.42 -13.43 -23.10
N ASN A 273 14.16 -14.51 -22.84
CA ASN A 273 15.39 -14.80 -23.58
C ASN A 273 14.99 -15.77 -24.71
N TYR A 274 14.11 -15.29 -25.60
CA TYR A 274 13.76 -16.03 -26.80
C TYR A 274 14.85 -15.79 -27.83
N ASN A 275 15.67 -16.83 -27.98
CA ASN A 275 16.52 -17.12 -29.12
C ASN A 275 15.82 -16.68 -30.43
N PRO A 276 16.41 -15.84 -31.28
CA PRO A 276 15.80 -15.46 -32.55
C PRO A 276 15.89 -16.64 -33.53
N LEU A 277 14.98 -17.61 -33.36
CA LEU A 277 14.72 -18.70 -34.30
C LEU A 277 13.58 -18.30 -35.24
N PHE A 278 13.81 -17.25 -36.02
CA PHE A 278 13.16 -17.08 -37.31
C PHE A 278 14.20 -16.57 -38.31
N LYS A 279 14.91 -17.54 -38.93
CA LYS A 279 15.58 -17.33 -40.21
C LYS A 279 14.52 -16.98 -41.25
N SER A 280 14.68 -15.85 -41.93
CA SER A 280 14.00 -15.59 -43.19
C SER A 280 14.52 -16.56 -44.27
N PRO A 281 13.69 -17.01 -45.22
CA PRO A 281 14.13 -17.90 -46.28
C PRO A 281 15.06 -17.16 -47.24
N THR A 282 16.05 -17.90 -47.73
CA THR A 282 16.87 -17.56 -48.89
C THR A 282 16.01 -17.36 -50.12
N HIS A 283 16.20 -16.26 -50.85
CA HIS A 283 16.02 -16.22 -52.29
C HIS A 283 17.11 -15.36 -52.93
N THR A 284 17.79 -16.00 -53.89
CA THR A 284 18.82 -15.56 -54.86
C THR A 284 20.12 -14.99 -54.32
#